data_AF-A0A3M1NYX1-F1
#
_entry.id   AF-A0A3M1NYX1-F1
#
_cell.length_a   1.000
_cell.length_b   1.000
_cell.length_c   1.000
_cell.angle_alpha   90.00
_cell.angle_beta   90.00
_cell.angle_gamma   90.00
#
_symmetry.space_group_name_H-M   'P 1'
#
loop_
_entity.id
_entity.type
_entity.pdbx_description
1 polymer ?
#
loop_
_entity_poly.entity_id
_entity_poly.type
_entity_poly.pdbx_seq_one_letter_code
_entity_poly.pdbx_strand_id
1 'polypeptide(L)'
;MKLNLRWLIQAVAFVGCIFFFIKIWDGSKALLSGGSGDGALLLGVYAGMFLVCFFVMAITSYLKQKVNGTLKNPIPFFEKLLSKIGLA
;
A
#
# COMPACT_ATOMS: atom_id res chain seq x y z
N MET A 1 12.93 22.70 10.19
CA MET A 1 11.68 22.00 9.81
C MET A 1 11.96 20.49 9.83
N LYS A 2 11.56 19.77 10.89
CA LYS A 2 11.82 18.32 11.01
C LYS A 2 10.81 17.58 10.12
N LEU A 3 11.22 17.25 8.90
CA LEU A 3 10.40 16.46 7.99
C LEU A 3 10.20 15.08 8.62
N ASN A 4 8.98 14.82 9.08
CA ASN A 4 8.65 13.56 9.71
C ASN A 4 8.73 12.46 8.64
N LEU A 5 9.79 11.67 8.65
CA LEU A 5 10.06 10.57 7.71
C LEU A 5 8.83 9.67 7.47
N ARG A 6 7.99 9.48 8.50
CA ARG A 6 6.71 8.74 8.41
C ARG A 6 5.71 9.37 7.44
N TRP A 7 5.57 10.69 7.44
CA TRP A 7 4.69 11.40 6.51
C TRP A 7 5.22 11.37 5.08
N LEU A 8 6.56 11.41 4.92
CA LEU A 8 7.19 11.23 3.61
C LEU A 8 6.91 9.83 3.07
N ILE A 9 7.11 8.77 3.88
CA ILE A 9 6.82 7.38 3.49
C ILE A 9 5.33 7.22 3.12
N GLN A 10 4.42 7.78 3.91
CA GLN A 10 2.99 7.70 3.62
C GLN A 10 2.62 8.45 2.33
N ALA A 11 3.20 9.63 2.09
CA ALA A 11 2.98 10.39 0.85
C ALA A 11 3.52 9.65 -0.38
N VAL A 12 4.73 9.06 -0.28
CA VAL A 12 5.32 8.25 -1.37
C VAL A 12 4.47 7.01 -1.64
N ALA A 13 4.02 6.31 -0.59
CA ALA A 13 3.15 5.15 -0.73
C ALA A 13 1.80 5.51 -1.37
N PHE A 14 1.24 6.69 -1.03
CA PHE A 14 0.01 7.20 -1.65
C PHE A 14 0.19 7.49 -3.15
N VAL A 15 1.26 8.19 -3.52
CA VAL A 15 1.60 8.44 -4.93
C VAL A 15 1.80 7.11 -5.68
N GLY A 16 2.48 6.15 -5.06
CA GLY A 16 2.65 4.80 -5.59
C GLY A 16 1.31 4.11 -5.84
N CYS A 17 0.38 4.14 -4.89
CA CYS A 17 -0.96 3.59 -5.05
C CYS A 17 -1.70 4.22 -6.24
N ILE A 18 -1.68 5.54 -6.39
CA ILE A 18 -2.33 6.21 -7.52
C ILE A 18 -1.70 5.74 -8.84
N PHE A 19 -0.37 5.75 -8.92
CA PHE A 19 0.34 5.34 -10.13
C PHE A 19 0.03 3.90 -10.53
N PHE A 20 0.14 2.94 -9.60
CA PHE A 20 -0.14 1.54 -9.90
C PHE A 20 -1.62 1.31 -10.19
N PHE A 21 -2.53 2.03 -9.52
CA PHE A 21 -3.96 1.96 -9.83
C PHE A 21 -4.26 2.39 -11.26
N ILE A 22 -3.66 3.49 -11.75
CA ILE A 22 -3.82 3.94 -13.13
C ILE A 22 -3.29 2.86 -14.10
N LYS A 23 -2.12 2.26 -13.82
CA LYS A 23 -1.57 1.18 -14.64
C LYS A 23 -2.45 -0.06 -14.66
N ILE A 24 -3.04 -0.45 -13.53
CA ILE A 24 -4.01 -1.55 -13.45
C ILE A 24 -5.25 -1.18 -14.25
N TRP A 25 -5.77 0.04 -14.12
CA TRP A 25 -6.97 0.48 -14.82
C TRP A 25 -6.80 0.44 -16.34
N ASP A 26 -5.71 1.01 -16.84
CA ASP A 26 -5.39 1.03 -18.27
C ASP A 26 -5.08 -0.38 -18.80
N GLY A 27 -4.32 -1.17 -18.02
CA GLY A 27 -4.05 -2.57 -18.37
C GLY A 27 -5.31 -3.44 -18.38
N SER A 28 -6.27 -3.19 -17.48
CA SER A 28 -7.55 -3.90 -17.44
C SER A 28 -8.34 -3.66 -18.71
N LYS A 29 -8.37 -2.40 -19.19
CA LYS A 29 -9.04 -2.05 -20.45
C LYS A 29 -8.38 -2.74 -21.64
N ALA A 30 -7.04 -2.75 -21.70
CA ALA A 30 -6.29 -3.39 -22.78
C ALA A 30 -6.51 -4.92 -22.83
N LEU A 31 -6.62 -5.57 -21.67
CA LEU A 31 -6.95 -6.99 -21.59
C LEU A 31 -8.37 -7.29 -22.09
N LEU A 32 -9.34 -6.46 -21.71
CA LEU A 32 -10.73 -6.62 -22.14
C LEU A 32 -10.94 -6.35 -23.64
N SER A 33 -10.06 -5.59 -24.29
CA SER A 33 -10.10 -5.32 -25.73
C SER A 33 -9.40 -6.35 -26.61
N GLY A 34 -9.06 -7.53 -26.08
CA GLY A 34 -8.37 -8.60 -26.82
C GLY A 34 -6.87 -8.72 -26.54
N GLY A 35 -6.43 -8.30 -25.34
CA GLY A 35 -5.03 -8.32 -24.95
C GLY A 35 -4.42 -9.72 -24.84
N SER A 36 -3.12 -9.83 -25.18
CA SER A 36 -2.33 -11.05 -25.08
C SER A 36 -2.02 -11.46 -23.63
N GLY A 37 -1.73 -12.74 -23.40
CA GLY A 37 -1.42 -13.30 -22.07
C GLY A 37 -0.28 -12.60 -21.32
N ASP A 38 0.69 -12.02 -22.02
CA ASP A 38 1.79 -11.24 -21.43
C ASP A 38 1.30 -9.97 -20.72
N GLY A 39 0.20 -9.37 -21.19
CA GLY A 39 -0.44 -8.22 -20.55
C GLY A 39 -1.06 -8.56 -19.18
N ALA A 40 -1.49 -9.81 -18.99
CA ALA A 40 -2.08 -10.27 -17.73
C ALA A 40 -1.01 -10.44 -16.64
N LEU A 41 0.17 -10.94 -17.00
CA LEU A 41 1.30 -11.07 -16.07
C LEU A 41 1.75 -9.68 -15.57
N LEU A 42 1.91 -8.72 -16.48
CA LEU A 42 2.28 -7.35 -16.13
C LEU A 42 1.22 -6.67 -15.24
N LEU A 43 -0.07 -6.90 -15.52
CA LEU A 43 -1.17 -6.43 -14.68
C LEU A 43 -1.10 -7.02 -13.26
N GLY A 44 -0.80 -8.32 -13.15
CA GLY A 44 -0.61 -8.99 -11.87
C GLY A 44 0.54 -8.39 -11.05
N VAL A 45 1.64 -8.03 -11.71
CA VAL A 45 2.76 -7.33 -11.05
C VAL A 45 2.33 -5.95 -10.55
N TYR A 46 1.63 -5.16 -11.38
CA TYR A 46 1.13 -3.85 -10.94
C TYR A 46 0.12 -3.95 -9.80
N ALA A 47 -0.77 -4.95 -9.82
CA ALA A 47 -1.68 -5.25 -8.72
C ALA A 47 -0.92 -5.63 -7.43
N GLY A 48 0.11 -6.46 -7.54
CA GLY A 48 0.99 -6.79 -6.41
C GLY A 48 1.68 -5.55 -5.83
N MET A 49 2.24 -4.69 -6.68
CA MET A 49 2.89 -3.44 -6.24
C MET A 49 1.89 -2.46 -5.61
N PHE A 50 0.68 -2.35 -6.16
CA PHE A 50 -0.41 -1.57 -5.58
C PHE A 50 -0.75 -2.04 -4.17
N LEU A 51 -0.89 -3.36 -3.97
CA LEU A 51 -1.17 -3.94 -2.66
C LEU A 51 -0.05 -3.67 -1.66
N VAL A 52 1.22 -3.72 -2.08
CA VAL A 52 2.35 -3.36 -1.23
C VAL A 52 2.28 -1.89 -0.80
N CYS A 53 2.05 -0.96 -1.74
CA CYS A 53 1.90 0.46 -1.42
C CYS A 53 0.71 0.70 -0.47
N PHE A 54 -0.42 0.04 -0.73
CA PHE A 54 -1.63 0.15 0.09
C PHE A 54 -1.39 -0.36 1.50
N PHE A 55 -0.67 -1.48 1.63
CA PHE A 55 -0.31 -2.08 2.90
C PHE A 55 0.62 -1.18 3.73
N VAL A 56 1.62 -0.55 3.10
CA VAL A 56 2.50 0.44 3.76
C VAL A 56 1.69 1.63 4.27
N MET A 57 0.72 2.14 3.49
CA MET A 57 -0.19 3.19 3.96
C MET A 57 -1.05 2.74 5.15
N ALA A 58 -1.61 1.52 5.09
CA ALA A 58 -2.43 0.99 6.17
C ALA A 58 -1.63 0.85 7.47
N ILE A 59 -0.40 0.33 7.41
CA ILE A 59 0.48 0.20 8.58
C ILE A 59 0.88 1.56 9.13
N THR A 60 1.29 2.50 8.27
CA THR A 60 1.69 3.84 8.74
C THR A 60 0.52 4.60 9.39
N SER A 61 -0.69 4.45 8.84
CA SER A 61 -1.92 4.98 9.45
C SER A 61 -2.23 4.30 10.79
N TYR A 62 -2.11 2.97 10.87
CA TYR A 62 -2.31 2.20 12.09
C TYR A 62 -1.32 2.62 13.19
N LEU A 63 -0.03 2.71 12.87
CA LEU A 63 1.01 3.18 13.78
C LEU A 63 0.74 4.60 14.27
N LYS A 64 0.27 5.49 13.40
CA LYS A 64 -0.13 6.86 13.79
C LYS A 64 -1.27 6.84 14.80
N GLN A 65 -2.31 6.03 14.55
CA GLN A 65 -3.44 5.90 15.48
C GLN A 65 -3.02 5.28 16.81
N LYS A 66 -2.11 4.31 16.80
CA LYS A 66 -1.53 3.68 18.01
C LYS A 66 -0.73 4.70 18.83
N VAL A 67 0.19 5.43 18.21
CA VAL A 67 1.02 6.46 18.87
C VAL A 67 0.18 7.61 19.41
N ASN A 68 -0.88 8.00 18.72
CA ASN A 68 -1.77 9.08 19.15
C ASN A 68 -2.84 8.62 20.17
N GLY A 69 -2.87 7.35 20.55
CA GLY A 69 -3.87 6.80 21.49
C GLY A 69 -5.31 6.79 20.96
N THR A 70 -5.53 7.03 19.67
CA THR A 70 -6.87 7.07 19.05
C THR A 70 -7.33 5.71 18.53
N LEU A 71 -6.49 4.68 18.63
CA LEU A 71 -6.77 3.33 18.14
C LEU A 71 -7.76 2.61 19.08
N LYS A 72 -9.02 2.50 18.66
CA LYS A 72 -10.08 1.85 19.48
C LYS A 72 -10.09 0.33 19.37
N ASN A 73 -9.74 -0.22 18.21
CA ASN A 73 -9.73 -1.66 17.95
C ASN A 73 -8.37 -2.07 17.37
N PRO A 74 -7.45 -2.59 18.20
CA PRO A 74 -6.18 -3.09 17.71
C PRO A 74 -6.42 -4.32 16.83
N ILE A 75 -5.77 -4.33 15.66
CA ILE A 75 -5.90 -5.43 14.71
C ILE A 75 -4.80 -6.45 15.04
N PRO A 76 -5.13 -7.69 15.47
CA PRO A 76 -4.14 -8.66 15.95
C PRO A 76 -3.04 -8.98 14.94
N PHE A 77 -3.38 -8.95 13.65
CA PHE A 77 -2.42 -9.14 12.57
C PHE A 77 -1.36 -8.03 12.53
N PHE A 78 -1.77 -6.75 12.63
CA PHE A 78 -0.82 -5.64 12.64
C PHE A 78 0.05 -5.64 13.90
N GLU A 79 -0.50 -5.96 15.07
CA GLU A 79 0.30 -6.07 16.29
C GLU A 79 1.37 -7.17 16.18
N LYS A 80 1.02 -8.36 15.67
CA LYS A 80 2.01 -9.43 15.42
C LYS A 80 3.05 -9.02 14.39
N LEU A 81 2.65 -8.33 13.34
CA LEU A 81 3.55 -7.86 12.29
C LEU A 81 4.53 -6.81 12.83
N LEU A 82 4.04 -5.82 13.58
CA LEU A 82 4.86 -4.78 14.19
C LEU A 82 5.83 -5.35 15.24
N SER A 83 5.39 -6.33 16.02
CA SER A 83 6.24 -7.06 16.96
C SER A 83 7.39 -7.79 16.26
N LYS A 84 7.14 -8.45 15.12
CA LYS A 84 8.20 -9.10 14.33
C LYS A 84 9.21 -8.13 13.73
N ILE A 85 8.80 -6.88 13.47
CA ILE A 85 9.65 -5.84 12.87
C ILE A 85 10.37 -5.03 13.97
N GLY A 86 10.11 -5.30 15.27
CA GLY A 86 10.72 -4.56 16.38
C GLY A 86 10.17 -3.15 16.56
N LEU A 87 8.95 -2.89 16.06
CA LEU A 87 8.26 -1.59 16.12
C LEU A 87 7.11 -1.59 17.14
N ALA A 88 7.05 -2.60 18.00
CA ALA A 88 6.03 -2.76 19.05
C ALA A 88 6.25 -1.79 20.21
#